data_AF-A0A370HYM2-F1
#
_entry.id   AF-A0A370HYM2-F1
#
_cell.length_a   1.000
_cell.length_b   1.000
_cell.length_c   1.000
_cell.angle_alpha   90.00
_cell.angle_beta   90.00
_cell.angle_gamma   90.00
#
_symmetry.space_group_name_H-M   'P 1'
#
loop_
_entity.id
_entity.type
_entity.pdbx_description
1 polymer ?
#
loop_
_entity_poly.entity_id
_entity_poly.type
_entity_poly.pdbx_seq_one_letter_code
_entity_poly.pdbx_strand_id
1 'polypeptide(L)'
;MRAVLDAAHEGGDNPLWTWNSTSGWCSVWAEFPWGRSESAAPLWRAWAEVDRLCGAWWPGERTCVVAERPRVLRTEPAGDLDEVRLHCADGPAVRYVDGWELYFWHGVRVPQWVITAPTAAAVDAETNIEIRRCAIENLGWPAYLEQAGTRLVATAPDPGNDGFELLLYDMARDRRVVVATNGSLERDGTRRRYGLSVPGHFTDPIAAVAWTYGLSAAQYCLLVQRT
;
A
#
# COMPACT_ATOMS: atom_id res chain seq x y z
N MET A 1 16.39 20.26 -0.65
CA MET A 1 15.05 19.99 -0.09
C MET A 1 14.52 18.64 -0.53
N ARG A 2 14.32 18.40 -1.84
CA ARG A 2 13.86 17.11 -2.40
C ARG A 2 14.57 15.87 -1.84
N ALA A 3 15.90 15.81 -1.90
CA ALA A 3 16.67 14.66 -1.37
C ALA A 3 16.50 14.39 0.14
N VAL A 4 16.23 15.43 0.95
CA VAL A 4 16.02 15.29 2.40
C VAL A 4 14.62 14.76 2.69
N LEU A 5 13.64 15.21 1.92
CA LEU A 5 12.26 14.76 2.05
C LEU A 5 12.07 13.36 1.44
N ASP A 6 12.77 13.04 0.34
CA ASP A 6 12.87 11.67 -0.19
C ASP A 6 13.42 10.71 0.87
N ALA A 7 14.49 11.10 1.57
CA ALA A 7 15.07 10.32 2.65
C ALA A 7 14.10 10.13 3.84
N ALA A 8 13.21 11.09 4.12
CA ALA A 8 12.16 10.94 5.15
C ALA A 8 11.05 9.94 4.76
N HIS A 9 11.02 9.50 3.49
CA HIS A 9 10.01 8.58 2.95
C HIS A 9 10.58 7.28 2.40
N GLU A 10 11.89 7.16 2.28
CA GLU A 10 12.61 5.93 1.92
C GLU A 10 12.94 5.17 3.21
N GLY A 11 12.38 3.96 3.37
CA GLY A 11 12.60 3.14 4.56
C GLY A 11 14.07 2.82 4.84
N GLY A 12 14.41 2.60 6.11
CA GLY A 12 15.75 2.28 6.59
C GLY A 12 15.99 2.78 8.03
N ASP A 13 17.23 2.69 8.53
CA ASP A 13 17.69 3.27 9.81
C ASP A 13 17.74 4.82 9.75
N ASN A 14 16.80 5.44 9.05
CA ASN A 14 16.61 6.88 9.07
C ASN A 14 15.63 7.20 10.21
N PRO A 15 16.06 7.95 11.25
CA PRO A 15 15.17 8.37 12.31
C PRO A 15 13.89 9.02 11.76
N LEU A 16 14.00 9.84 10.70
CA LEU A 16 12.87 10.54 10.09
C LEU A 16 11.80 9.58 9.56
N TRP A 17 12.20 8.43 9.00
CA TRP A 17 11.27 7.42 8.51
C TRP A 17 10.55 6.73 9.68
N THR A 18 11.30 6.28 10.69
CA THR A 18 10.76 5.60 11.88
C THR A 18 9.78 6.49 12.64
N TRP A 19 10.09 7.79 12.74
CA TRP A 19 9.22 8.80 13.36
C TRP A 19 7.97 9.09 12.51
N ASN A 20 8.10 9.15 11.19
CA ASN A 20 6.96 9.43 10.29
C ASN A 20 5.98 8.25 10.21
N SER A 21 6.48 7.01 10.28
CA SER A 21 5.64 5.79 10.27
C SER A 21 4.85 5.58 11.57
N THR A 22 5.24 6.21 12.68
CA THR A 22 4.56 6.08 13.99
C THR A 22 3.69 7.28 14.36
N SER A 23 3.96 8.49 13.86
CA SER A 23 3.23 9.71 14.24
C SER A 23 2.28 10.25 13.17
N GLY A 24 2.07 9.54 12.06
CA GLY A 24 0.98 9.84 11.11
C GLY A 24 1.03 11.24 10.48
N TRP A 25 2.22 11.80 10.26
CA TRP A 25 2.48 13.19 9.81
C TRP A 25 2.13 14.31 10.81
N CYS A 26 1.58 14.01 11.98
CA CYS A 26 1.69 14.92 13.09
C CYS A 26 3.16 14.96 13.48
N SER A 27 3.77 16.16 13.51
CA SER A 27 5.00 16.28 14.25
C SER A 27 4.69 15.81 15.67
N VAL A 28 5.57 15.02 16.30
CA VAL A 28 5.40 14.60 17.70
C VAL A 28 5.13 15.81 18.62
N TRP A 29 5.54 17.01 18.17
CA TRP A 29 5.35 18.32 18.78
C TRP A 29 3.91 18.84 18.74
N ALA A 30 3.08 18.40 17.80
CA ALA A 30 1.65 18.71 17.73
C ALA A 30 0.86 17.99 18.84
N GLU A 31 1.31 16.79 19.26
CA GLU A 31 0.68 15.97 20.31
C GLU A 31 1.36 16.06 21.69
N PHE A 32 2.52 16.72 21.76
CA PHE A 32 3.29 16.98 22.98
C PHE A 32 2.75 18.02 23.99
N PRO A 33 1.53 18.60 23.92
CA PRO A 33 1.03 19.45 25.01
C PRO A 33 0.78 18.71 26.35
N TRP A 34 0.77 17.37 26.37
CA TRP A 34 0.26 16.56 27.50
C TRP A 34 1.30 16.12 28.54
N GLY A 35 2.61 16.20 28.26
CA GLY A 35 3.67 15.80 29.20
C GLY A 35 4.32 16.99 29.90
N ARG A 36 3.81 17.42 31.07
CA ARG A 36 4.25 18.67 31.72
C ARG A 36 5.32 18.50 32.81
N SER A 37 6.41 19.26 32.64
CA SER A 37 7.22 19.91 33.68
C SER A 37 7.29 21.41 33.37
N GLU A 38 7.06 22.29 34.36
CA GLU A 38 7.02 23.75 34.17
C GLU A 38 8.36 24.35 33.70
N SER A 39 9.48 23.69 34.01
CA SER A 39 10.82 24.21 33.71
C SER A 39 11.19 24.23 32.23
N ALA A 40 10.50 23.44 31.40
CA ALA A 40 10.77 23.35 29.96
C ALA A 40 9.77 24.16 29.09
N ALA A 41 8.84 24.90 29.72
CA ALA A 41 7.78 25.65 29.04
C ALA A 41 8.24 26.63 27.92
N PRO A 42 9.38 27.36 28.03
CA PRO A 42 9.83 28.24 26.97
C PRO A 42 10.28 27.49 25.70
N LEU A 43 10.96 26.36 25.87
CA LEU A 43 11.43 25.52 24.76
C LEU A 43 10.25 24.89 24.03
N TRP A 44 9.25 24.40 24.78
CA TRP A 44 8.01 23.86 24.20
C TRP A 44 7.23 24.88 23.39
N ARG A 45 7.15 26.12 23.87
CA ARG A 45 6.52 27.21 23.11
C ARG A 45 7.26 27.50 21.82
N ALA A 46 8.59 27.51 21.85
CA ALA A 46 9.38 27.70 20.65
C ALA A 46 9.14 26.56 19.63
N TRP A 47 9.08 25.32 20.10
CA TRP A 47 8.83 24.14 19.25
C TRP A 47 7.43 24.11 18.65
N ALA A 48 6.41 24.44 19.44
CA ALA A 48 5.04 24.60 18.96
C ALA A 48 4.92 25.76 17.97
N GLU A 49 5.66 26.85 18.17
CA GLU A 49 5.66 27.99 17.26
C GLU A 49 6.31 27.65 15.91
N VAL A 50 7.39 26.87 15.91
CA VAL A 50 7.99 26.36 14.66
C VAL A 50 7.01 25.46 13.90
N ASP A 51 6.32 24.54 14.59
CA ASP A 51 5.30 23.70 13.97
C ASP A 51 4.12 24.52 13.41
N ARG A 52 3.67 25.53 14.17
CA ARG A 52 2.59 26.42 13.76
C ARG A 52 2.93 27.23 12.52
N LEU A 53 4.17 27.75 12.45
CA LEU A 53 4.64 28.60 11.36
C LEU A 53 5.06 27.82 10.11
N CYS A 54 5.72 26.69 10.31
CA CYS A 54 6.42 26.00 9.24
C CYS A 54 5.81 24.63 8.91
N GLY A 55 5.06 23.99 9.81
CA GLY A 55 4.63 22.61 9.66
C GLY A 55 5.65 21.63 10.24
N ALA A 56 5.71 20.42 9.68
CA ALA A 56 6.55 19.35 10.23
C ALA A 56 8.03 19.75 10.21
N TRP A 57 8.70 19.51 11.33
CA TRP A 57 10.11 19.80 11.50
C TRP A 57 10.79 18.73 12.36
N TRP A 58 12.06 18.49 12.10
CA TRP A 58 12.86 17.46 12.75
C TRP A 58 14.23 18.04 13.15
N PRO A 59 14.46 18.28 14.44
CA PRO A 59 15.77 18.71 14.92
C PRO A 59 16.73 17.52 14.97
N GLY A 60 17.91 17.69 14.37
CA GLY A 60 19.09 16.89 14.64
C GLY A 60 20.15 17.72 15.37
N GLU A 61 21.19 17.06 15.90
CA GLU A 61 22.26 17.73 16.67
C GLU A 61 22.97 18.83 15.89
N ARG A 62 23.07 18.69 14.56
CA ARG A 62 23.79 19.62 13.66
C ARG A 62 22.93 20.23 12.57
N THR A 63 21.80 19.61 12.26
CA THR A 63 20.94 19.97 11.13
C THR A 63 19.50 19.88 11.57
N CYS A 64 18.71 20.91 11.29
CA CYS A 64 17.26 20.89 11.45
C CYS A 64 16.61 20.84 10.07
N VAL A 65 15.70 19.90 9.86
CA VAL A 65 14.88 19.82 8.65
C VAL A 65 13.53 20.46 8.95
N VAL A 66 13.11 21.37 8.08
CA VAL A 66 11.80 22.01 8.16
C VAL A 66 11.11 21.82 6.82
N ALA A 67 9.86 21.40 6.85
CA ALA A 67 9.05 21.19 5.67
C ALA A 67 7.76 22.01 5.79
N GLU A 68 7.41 22.76 4.74
CA GLU A 68 6.13 23.46 4.67
C GLU A 68 4.95 22.51 4.90
N ARG A 69 3.82 23.02 5.39
CA ARG A 69 2.61 22.21 5.54
C ARG A 69 2.09 21.75 4.16
N PRO A 70 1.84 20.45 3.94
CA PRO A 70 1.22 19.98 2.71
C PRO A 70 -0.14 20.66 2.48
N ARG A 71 -0.43 21.04 1.23
CA ARG A 71 -1.78 21.47 0.81
C ARG A 71 -2.73 20.30 0.66
N VAL A 72 -2.21 19.11 0.35
CA VAL A 72 -2.97 17.87 0.30
C VAL A 72 -2.27 16.86 1.18
N LEU A 73 -3.06 16.24 2.06
CA LEU A 73 -2.69 15.07 2.85
C LEU A 73 -3.89 14.12 2.80
N ARG A 74 -3.73 12.98 2.14
CA ARG A 74 -4.76 11.94 2.00
C ARG A 74 -4.30 10.68 2.69
N THR A 75 -5.20 10.15 3.49
CA THR A 75 -4.98 8.95 4.28
C THR A 75 -6.17 8.02 4.17
N GLU A 76 -5.95 6.79 4.57
CA GLU A 76 -7.01 5.83 4.86
C GLU A 76 -6.78 5.23 6.26
N PRO A 77 -7.84 4.70 6.91
CA PRO A 77 -7.68 3.93 8.13
C PRO A 77 -6.76 2.72 7.94
N ALA A 78 -5.91 2.46 8.92
CA ALA A 78 -5.06 1.28 9.03
C ALA A 78 -5.31 0.63 10.40
N GLY A 79 -5.24 -0.70 10.49
CA GLY A 79 -5.37 -1.42 11.77
C GLY A 79 -6.67 -1.15 12.54
N ASP A 80 -6.58 -1.34 13.87
CA ASP A 80 -7.72 -1.37 14.80
C ASP A 80 -7.80 -0.15 15.73
N LEU A 81 -6.76 0.69 15.80
CA LEU A 81 -6.59 1.76 16.83
C LEU A 81 -6.49 3.18 16.26
N ASP A 82 -7.49 3.64 15.50
CA ASP A 82 -7.51 4.97 14.83
C ASP A 82 -6.24 5.29 14.01
N GLU A 83 -5.43 4.29 13.71
CA GLU A 83 -4.23 4.46 12.91
C GLU A 83 -4.64 4.82 11.49
N VAL A 84 -3.86 5.70 10.87
CA VAL A 84 -4.04 6.08 9.48
C VAL A 84 -2.73 5.90 8.74
N ARG A 85 -2.82 5.54 7.47
CA ARG A 85 -1.67 5.48 6.56
C ARG A 85 -1.92 6.33 5.34
N LEU A 86 -0.85 6.80 4.71
CA LEU A 86 -0.94 7.55 3.46
C LEU A 86 -1.52 6.69 2.34
N HIS A 87 -2.54 7.22 1.67
CA HIS A 87 -3.16 6.58 0.52
C HIS A 87 -3.99 7.59 -0.27
N CYS A 88 -3.93 7.49 -1.60
CA CYS A 88 -4.86 8.15 -2.51
C CYS A 88 -4.88 7.36 -3.83
N ALA A 89 -6.04 6.86 -4.23
CA ALA A 89 -6.16 6.00 -5.42
C ALA A 89 -6.23 6.79 -6.75
N ASP A 90 -6.49 8.09 -6.68
CA ASP A 90 -6.77 8.97 -7.81
C ASP A 90 -5.87 10.21 -7.88
N GLY A 91 -4.82 10.27 -7.05
CA GLY A 91 -3.92 11.41 -6.99
C GLY A 91 -2.75 11.23 -6.01
N PRO A 92 -1.96 12.28 -5.76
CA PRO A 92 -0.91 12.21 -4.74
C PRO A 92 -1.53 12.19 -3.35
N ALA A 93 -0.97 11.34 -2.48
CA ALA A 93 -1.35 11.34 -1.08
C ALA A 93 -0.77 12.56 -0.34
N VAL A 94 0.34 13.13 -0.83
CA VAL A 94 0.94 14.36 -0.29
C VAL A 94 1.22 15.34 -1.42
N ARG A 95 0.81 16.60 -1.28
CA ARG A 95 1.17 17.70 -2.19
C ARG A 95 1.56 18.94 -1.42
N TYR A 96 2.73 19.49 -1.70
CA TYR A 96 3.23 20.73 -1.11
C TYR A 96 2.85 21.97 -1.93
N VAL A 97 3.06 23.16 -1.35
CA VAL A 97 2.70 24.44 -1.96
C VAL A 97 3.47 24.69 -3.26
N ASP A 98 4.71 24.22 -3.33
CA ASP A 98 5.60 24.33 -4.50
C ASP A 98 5.26 23.32 -5.62
N GLY A 99 4.23 22.51 -5.44
CA GLY A 99 3.80 21.50 -6.41
C GLY A 99 4.57 20.18 -6.30
N TRP A 100 5.41 19.99 -5.28
CA TRP A 100 6.02 18.69 -5.05
C TRP A 100 4.99 17.67 -4.54
N GLU A 101 4.99 16.49 -5.14
CA GLU A 101 3.96 15.46 -4.96
C GLU A 101 4.58 14.11 -4.58
N LEU A 102 3.89 13.38 -3.71
CA LEU A 102 4.23 12.02 -3.32
C LEU A 102 2.99 11.12 -3.42
N TYR A 103 3.19 9.93 -3.95
CA TYR A 103 2.13 8.96 -4.24
C TYR A 103 2.28 7.74 -3.36
N PHE A 104 1.15 7.27 -2.81
CA PHE A 104 1.11 6.16 -1.88
C PHE A 104 -0.08 5.26 -2.16
N TRP A 105 0.18 3.96 -2.19
CA TRP A 105 -0.82 2.90 -2.29
C TRP A 105 -0.83 2.10 -1.00
N HIS A 106 -1.88 2.23 -0.19
CA HIS A 106 -2.00 1.50 1.08
C HIS A 106 -0.77 1.62 1.99
N GLY A 107 -0.20 2.82 2.10
CA GLY A 107 1.02 3.11 2.87
C GLY A 107 2.35 2.83 2.15
N VAL A 108 2.32 2.14 1.00
CA VAL A 108 3.51 1.90 0.18
C VAL A 108 3.78 3.12 -0.71
N ARG A 109 4.98 3.70 -0.61
CA ARG A 109 5.41 4.77 -1.54
C ARG A 109 5.56 4.20 -2.94
N VAL A 110 4.89 4.80 -3.92
CA VAL A 110 4.90 4.34 -5.31
C VAL A 110 5.23 5.47 -6.27
N PRO A 111 5.75 5.17 -7.48
CA PRO A 111 5.83 6.15 -8.55
C PRO A 111 4.45 6.64 -8.98
N GLN A 112 4.39 7.87 -9.50
CA GLN A 112 3.15 8.48 -9.99
C GLN A 112 2.37 7.58 -10.97
N TRP A 113 3.07 6.91 -11.89
CA TRP A 113 2.45 6.10 -12.94
C TRP A 113 1.55 5.00 -12.37
N VAL A 114 1.88 4.48 -11.18
CA VAL A 114 1.09 3.45 -10.48
C VAL A 114 -0.32 3.94 -10.20
N ILE A 115 -0.47 5.22 -9.86
CA ILE A 115 -1.75 5.83 -9.47
C ILE A 115 -2.48 6.40 -10.70
N THR A 116 -1.78 7.16 -11.53
CA THR A 116 -2.45 8.00 -12.53
C THR A 116 -2.73 7.28 -13.84
N ALA A 117 -1.91 6.29 -14.20
CA ALA A 117 -2.03 5.59 -15.49
C ALA A 117 -1.29 4.24 -15.47
N PRO A 118 -1.67 3.28 -14.61
CA PRO A 118 -1.04 1.97 -14.61
C PRO A 118 -1.38 1.23 -15.91
N THR A 119 -0.40 0.55 -16.49
CA THR A 119 -0.55 -0.30 -17.69
C THR A 119 0.19 -1.61 -17.49
N ALA A 120 -0.25 -2.69 -18.15
CA ALA A 120 0.44 -3.97 -18.06
C ALA A 120 1.91 -3.87 -18.50
N ALA A 121 2.20 -3.11 -19.56
CA ALA A 121 3.57 -2.91 -20.04
C ALA A 121 4.46 -2.22 -18.98
N ALA A 122 3.95 -1.21 -18.26
CA ALA A 122 4.69 -0.57 -17.18
C ALA A 122 4.89 -1.52 -15.97
N VAL A 123 3.87 -2.32 -15.64
CA VAL A 123 3.95 -3.35 -14.59
C VAL A 123 5.00 -4.41 -14.92
N ASP A 124 5.12 -4.83 -16.18
CA ASP A 124 6.10 -5.83 -16.59
C ASP A 124 7.52 -5.29 -16.68
N ALA A 125 7.68 -3.99 -16.95
CA ALA A 125 8.97 -3.31 -16.95
C ALA A 125 9.49 -2.99 -15.53
N GLU A 126 8.59 -2.85 -14.55
CA GLU A 126 8.95 -2.57 -13.16
C GLU A 126 9.65 -3.78 -12.53
N THR A 127 10.74 -3.55 -11.81
CA THR A 127 11.57 -4.60 -11.20
C THR A 127 11.26 -4.81 -9.73
N ASN A 128 10.76 -3.77 -9.04
CA ASN A 128 10.38 -3.87 -7.64
C ASN A 128 9.03 -4.58 -7.52
N ILE A 129 9.04 -5.77 -6.91
CA ILE A 129 7.87 -6.65 -6.76
C ILE A 129 6.73 -5.95 -6.00
N GLU A 130 7.04 -5.14 -4.98
CA GLU A 130 6.01 -4.43 -4.21
C GLU A 130 5.33 -3.34 -5.05
N ILE A 131 6.09 -2.61 -5.88
CA ILE A 131 5.53 -1.62 -6.81
C ILE A 131 4.66 -2.30 -7.87
N ARG A 132 5.12 -3.43 -8.43
CA ARG A 132 4.32 -4.25 -9.37
C ARG A 132 2.99 -4.68 -8.74
N ARG A 133 3.03 -5.16 -7.49
CA ARG A 133 1.82 -5.56 -6.76
C ARG A 133 0.85 -4.38 -6.62
N CYS A 134 1.32 -3.23 -6.14
CA CYS A 134 0.49 -2.03 -6.02
C CYS A 134 -0.12 -1.60 -7.36
N ALA A 135 0.65 -1.68 -8.44
CA ALA A 135 0.17 -1.32 -9.77
C ALA A 135 -0.88 -2.30 -10.32
N ILE A 136 -0.72 -3.61 -10.09
CA ILE A 136 -1.74 -4.61 -10.47
C ILE A 136 -2.99 -4.45 -9.61
N GLU A 137 -2.84 -4.13 -8.31
CA GLU A 137 -3.97 -3.86 -7.42
C GLU A 137 -4.77 -2.64 -7.90
N ASN A 138 -4.11 -1.54 -8.27
CA ASN A 138 -4.78 -0.35 -8.78
C ASN A 138 -5.39 -0.56 -10.18
N LEU A 139 -4.64 -1.18 -11.10
CA LEU A 139 -5.13 -1.50 -12.44
C LEU A 139 -6.27 -2.52 -12.41
N GLY A 140 -6.22 -3.44 -11.44
CA GLY A 140 -7.08 -4.60 -11.35
C GLY A 140 -6.55 -5.79 -12.17
N TRP A 141 -6.60 -6.99 -11.59
CA TRP A 141 -6.20 -8.23 -12.25
C TRP A 141 -6.84 -8.45 -13.63
N PRO A 142 -8.16 -8.25 -13.84
CA PRO A 142 -8.76 -8.45 -15.16
C PRO A 142 -8.15 -7.55 -16.23
N ALA A 143 -8.02 -6.25 -15.96
CA ALA A 143 -7.47 -5.30 -16.92
C ALA A 143 -5.98 -5.56 -17.19
N TYR A 144 -5.21 -5.91 -16.16
CA TYR A 144 -3.82 -6.32 -16.31
C TYR A 144 -3.69 -7.55 -17.24
N LEU A 145 -4.45 -8.61 -16.98
CA LEU A 145 -4.36 -9.87 -17.71
C LEU A 145 -4.82 -9.75 -19.16
N GLU A 146 -5.84 -8.93 -19.42
CA GLU A 146 -6.29 -8.58 -20.77
C GLU A 146 -5.21 -7.80 -21.53
N GLN A 147 -4.66 -6.73 -20.94
CA GLN A 147 -3.62 -5.92 -21.58
C GLN A 147 -2.32 -6.70 -21.80
N ALA A 148 -1.96 -7.60 -20.89
CA ALA A 148 -0.81 -8.48 -21.02
C ALA A 148 -1.01 -9.62 -22.03
N GLY A 149 -2.22 -9.77 -22.60
CA GLY A 149 -2.53 -10.84 -23.56
C GLY A 149 -2.39 -12.24 -22.96
N THR A 150 -2.63 -12.38 -21.65
CA THR A 150 -2.47 -13.66 -20.95
C THR A 150 -3.62 -14.60 -21.28
N ARG A 151 -3.30 -15.88 -21.45
CA ARG A 151 -4.29 -16.90 -21.79
C ARG A 151 -5.00 -17.38 -20.53
N LEU A 152 -6.33 -17.26 -20.50
CA LEU A 152 -7.17 -17.96 -19.52
C LEU A 152 -7.08 -19.47 -19.77
N VAL A 153 -6.66 -20.21 -18.75
CA VAL A 153 -6.46 -21.66 -18.78
C VAL A 153 -7.74 -22.39 -18.39
N ALA A 154 -8.33 -21.98 -17.26
CA ALA A 154 -9.51 -22.60 -16.68
C ALA A 154 -10.19 -21.67 -15.68
N THR A 155 -11.47 -21.93 -15.42
CA THR A 155 -12.26 -21.29 -14.37
C THR A 155 -12.94 -22.35 -13.51
N ALA A 156 -13.20 -22.04 -12.24
CA ALA A 156 -13.97 -22.90 -11.35
C ALA A 156 -14.67 -22.05 -10.27
N PRO A 157 -15.86 -22.44 -9.77
CA PRO A 157 -16.43 -21.82 -8.58
C PRO A 157 -15.46 -21.94 -7.41
N ASP A 158 -15.33 -20.91 -6.58
CA ASP A 158 -14.51 -20.94 -5.37
C ASP A 158 -15.29 -21.60 -4.22
N PRO A 159 -14.92 -22.84 -3.80
CA PRO A 159 -15.62 -23.52 -2.71
C PRO A 159 -15.52 -22.78 -1.37
N GLY A 160 -14.47 -21.96 -1.19
CA GLY A 160 -14.28 -21.16 0.01
C GLY A 160 -14.98 -19.80 -0.04
N ASN A 161 -15.61 -19.44 -1.16
CA ASN A 161 -16.22 -18.14 -1.36
C ASN A 161 -17.41 -18.20 -2.34
N ASP A 162 -18.56 -18.64 -1.82
CA ASP A 162 -19.80 -18.81 -2.60
C ASP A 162 -20.15 -17.59 -3.46
N GLY A 163 -20.48 -17.84 -4.73
CA GLY A 163 -20.82 -16.81 -5.71
C GLY A 163 -19.63 -16.17 -6.42
N PHE A 164 -18.41 -16.60 -6.11
CA PHE A 164 -17.19 -16.14 -6.79
C PHE A 164 -16.49 -17.28 -7.54
N GLU A 165 -15.68 -16.90 -8.52
CA GLU A 165 -14.90 -17.83 -9.34
C GLU A 165 -13.40 -17.64 -9.12
N LEU A 166 -12.68 -18.75 -9.21
CA LEU A 166 -11.24 -18.82 -9.38
C LEU A 166 -10.92 -18.81 -10.87
N LEU A 167 -10.00 -17.95 -11.27
CA LEU A 167 -9.58 -17.79 -12.67
C LEU A 167 -8.09 -18.11 -12.79
N LEU A 168 -7.73 -19.09 -13.61
CA LEU A 168 -6.35 -19.53 -13.76
C LEU A 168 -5.79 -19.06 -15.11
N TYR A 169 -4.69 -18.31 -15.08
CA TYR A 169 -4.05 -17.75 -16.27
C TYR A 169 -2.62 -18.26 -16.44
N ASP A 170 -2.20 -18.43 -17.69
CA ASP A 170 -0.80 -18.70 -18.03
C ASP A 170 0.06 -17.45 -17.82
N MET A 171 1.27 -17.67 -17.31
CA MET A 171 2.31 -16.67 -17.15
C MET A 171 3.62 -17.16 -17.78
N ALA A 172 4.58 -16.24 -17.95
CA ALA A 172 5.91 -16.61 -18.45
C ALA A 172 6.65 -17.58 -17.51
N ARG A 173 7.66 -18.27 -18.04
CA ARG A 173 8.60 -19.14 -17.30
C ARG A 173 7.94 -20.32 -16.56
N ASP A 174 6.98 -20.98 -17.21
CA ASP A 174 6.26 -22.14 -16.67
C ASP A 174 5.62 -21.85 -15.30
N ARG A 175 4.96 -20.69 -15.23
CA ARG A 175 4.19 -20.24 -14.07
C ARG A 175 2.75 -20.00 -14.48
N ARG A 176 1.86 -20.05 -13.50
CA ARG A 176 0.47 -19.63 -13.62
C ARG A 176 0.14 -18.66 -12.49
N VAL A 177 -0.93 -17.91 -12.68
CA VAL A 177 -1.53 -17.12 -11.61
C VAL A 177 -2.99 -17.54 -11.45
N VAL A 178 -3.38 -17.85 -10.22
CA VAL A 178 -4.79 -18.02 -9.86
C VAL A 178 -5.29 -16.71 -9.27
N VAL A 179 -6.30 -16.12 -9.91
CA VAL A 179 -6.97 -14.92 -9.42
C VAL A 179 -8.18 -15.34 -8.60
N ALA A 180 -8.21 -14.92 -7.35
CA ALA A 180 -9.30 -15.15 -6.41
C ALA A 180 -9.90 -13.82 -5.94
N THR A 181 -11.18 -13.82 -5.58
CA THR A 181 -11.84 -12.66 -4.97
C THR A 181 -11.88 -12.82 -3.46
N ASN A 182 -11.61 -11.75 -2.72
CA ASN A 182 -11.66 -11.78 -1.26
C ASN A 182 -13.07 -12.15 -0.76
N GLY A 183 -13.13 -12.97 0.29
CA GLY A 183 -14.37 -13.38 0.96
C GLY A 183 -14.96 -12.29 1.86
N SER A 184 -14.13 -11.37 2.34
CA SER A 184 -14.57 -10.22 3.13
C SER A 184 -14.77 -8.98 2.25
N LEU A 185 -15.74 -8.15 2.64
CA LEU A 185 -15.89 -6.81 2.07
C LEU A 185 -14.80 -5.90 2.63
N GLU A 186 -14.28 -5.04 1.77
CA GLU A 186 -13.52 -3.87 2.19
C GLU A 186 -14.46 -2.87 2.90
N ARG A 187 -13.89 -1.89 3.62
CA ARG A 187 -14.68 -0.89 4.37
C ARG A 187 -15.62 -0.08 3.48
N ASP A 188 -15.29 0.06 2.19
CA ASP A 188 -16.09 0.75 1.18
C ASP A 188 -17.15 -0.15 0.50
N GLY A 189 -17.26 -1.41 0.93
CA GLY A 189 -18.20 -2.40 0.38
C GLY A 189 -17.72 -3.08 -0.90
N THR A 190 -16.50 -2.78 -1.37
CA THR A 190 -15.91 -3.47 -2.53
C THR A 190 -15.25 -4.79 -2.10
N ARG A 191 -14.83 -5.61 -3.07
CA ARG A 191 -14.02 -6.81 -2.82
C ARG A 191 -12.77 -6.77 -3.67
N ARG A 192 -11.62 -6.94 -3.02
CA ARG A 192 -10.33 -7.03 -3.71
C ARG A 192 -10.18 -8.36 -4.42
N ARG A 193 -9.47 -8.34 -5.54
CA ARG A 193 -9.00 -9.54 -6.23
C ARG A 193 -7.50 -9.68 -6.03
N TYR A 194 -7.05 -10.90 -5.77
CA TYR A 194 -5.66 -11.23 -5.54
C TYR A 194 -5.22 -12.28 -6.54
N GLY A 195 -4.00 -12.15 -7.06
CA GLY A 195 -3.37 -13.16 -7.91
C GLY A 195 -2.28 -13.86 -7.13
N LEU A 196 -2.37 -15.19 -7.06
CA LEU A 196 -1.41 -16.04 -6.37
C LEU A 196 -0.61 -16.80 -7.42
N SER A 197 0.73 -16.65 -7.37
CA SER A 197 1.62 -17.35 -8.30
C SER A 197 1.71 -18.83 -7.95
N VAL A 198 1.55 -19.69 -8.95
CA VAL A 198 1.63 -21.15 -8.82
C VAL A 198 2.51 -21.75 -9.94
N PRO A 199 3.01 -22.99 -9.77
CA PRO A 199 3.67 -23.74 -10.85
C PRO A 199 2.82 -23.90 -12.12
N GLY A 200 3.45 -23.93 -13.29
CA GLY A 200 2.78 -23.98 -14.59
C GLY A 200 2.07 -25.29 -14.92
N HIS A 201 2.30 -26.38 -14.17
CA HIS A 201 1.66 -27.67 -14.41
C HIS A 201 0.20 -27.74 -13.96
N PHE A 202 -0.28 -26.82 -13.12
CA PHE A 202 -1.65 -26.84 -12.60
C PHE A 202 -2.67 -26.46 -13.68
N THR A 203 -3.55 -27.37 -14.09
CA THR A 203 -4.63 -27.07 -15.06
C THR A 203 -5.98 -26.80 -14.40
N ASP A 204 -6.11 -27.10 -13.10
CA ASP A 204 -7.32 -26.91 -12.30
C ASP A 204 -7.14 -25.73 -11.34
N PRO A 205 -8.02 -24.70 -11.39
CA PRO A 205 -7.95 -23.54 -10.49
C PRO A 205 -8.07 -23.92 -9.01
N ILE A 206 -8.87 -24.95 -8.67
CA ILE A 206 -9.06 -25.39 -7.28
C ILE A 206 -7.76 -26.01 -6.75
N ALA A 207 -7.16 -26.92 -7.50
CA ALA A 207 -5.85 -27.48 -7.15
C ALA A 207 -4.76 -26.41 -7.04
N ALA A 208 -4.77 -25.41 -7.93
CA ALA A 208 -3.82 -24.29 -7.91
C ALA A 208 -3.92 -23.47 -6.63
N VAL A 209 -5.13 -23.02 -6.25
CA VAL A 209 -5.31 -22.24 -5.02
C VAL A 209 -5.08 -23.10 -3.77
N ALA A 210 -5.50 -24.38 -3.75
CA ALA A 210 -5.24 -25.28 -2.63
C ALA A 210 -3.74 -25.41 -2.34
N TRP A 211 -2.92 -25.49 -3.38
CA TRP A 211 -1.46 -25.55 -3.27
C TRP A 211 -0.86 -24.32 -2.57
N THR A 212 -1.44 -23.12 -2.74
CA THR A 212 -0.94 -21.90 -2.07
C THR A 212 -1.16 -21.94 -0.56
N TYR A 213 -2.10 -22.76 -0.09
CA TYR A 213 -2.37 -23.02 1.33
C TYR A 213 -1.68 -24.30 1.84
N GLY A 214 -0.92 -25.01 1.00
CA GLY A 214 -0.32 -26.31 1.36
C GLY A 214 -1.36 -27.43 1.51
N LEU A 215 -2.51 -27.32 0.83
CA LEU A 215 -3.62 -28.26 0.89
C LEU A 215 -3.79 -29.03 -0.42
N SER A 216 -4.44 -30.19 -0.34
CA SER A 216 -5.04 -30.83 -1.51
C SER A 216 -6.34 -30.11 -1.93
N ALA A 217 -6.74 -30.27 -3.19
CA ALA A 217 -8.03 -29.73 -3.68
C ALA A 217 -9.21 -30.21 -2.82
N ALA A 218 -9.23 -31.50 -2.44
CA ALA A 218 -10.28 -32.06 -1.60
C ALA A 218 -10.36 -31.39 -0.22
N GLN A 219 -9.20 -31.06 0.40
CA GLN A 219 -9.15 -30.35 1.67
C GLN A 219 -9.59 -28.89 1.52
N TYR A 220 -9.19 -28.23 0.43
CA TYR A 220 -9.61 -26.86 0.15
C TYR A 220 -11.13 -26.75 -0.02
N CYS A 221 -11.76 -27.72 -0.70
CA CYS A 221 -13.23 -27.77 -0.84
C CYS A 221 -13.99 -27.93 0.49
N LEU A 222 -13.31 -28.34 1.57
CA LEU A 222 -13.91 -28.46 2.91
C LEU A 222 -13.73 -27.19 3.74
N LEU A 223 -12.98 -26.19 3.24
CA LEU A 223 -12.84 -24.91 3.92
C LEU A 223 -14.16 -24.14 3.78
N VAL A 224 -14.93 -24.16 4.86
CA VAL A 224 -16.08 -23.26 5.03
C VAL A 224 -15.55 -21.85 5.29
N GLN A 225 -16.19 -20.83 4.71
CA GLN A 225 -15.90 -19.42 4.98
C GLN A 225 -15.67 -19.19 6.47
N ARG A 226 -14.47 -18.71 6.82
CA ARG A 226 -14.28 -18.00 8.09
C ARG A 226 -14.86 -16.61 7.88
N THR A 227 -16.13 -16.45 8.23
CA THR A 227 -16.79 -15.13 8.37
C THR A 227 -16.09 -14.30 9.42
#